data_AF-A0A931DIX9-F1
#
_entry.id   AF-A0A931DIX9-F1
#
_cell.length_a   1.000
_cell.length_b   1.000
_cell.length_c   1.000
_cell.angle_alpha   90.00
_cell.angle_beta   90.00
_cell.angle_gamma   90.00
#
_symmetry.space_group_name_H-M   'P 1'
#
loop_
_entity.id
_entity.type
_entity.pdbx_description
1 polymer ?
#
loop_
_entity_poly.entity_id
_entity_poly.type
_entity_poly.pdbx_seq_one_letter_code
_entity_poly.pdbx_strand_id
1 'polypeptide(L)'
;MNEPGNPAMYVYGRLAALGLCLQAYGFTVEHVAGGLVVRNPSAPRRRFDQPVVGDTIRCLPRADDGGRYWFFTSWRQPIAEAERVADAWAVIGGYLGTPR
;
A
#
# COMPACT_ATOMS: atom_id res chain seq x y z
N MET A 1 0.74 2.43 -31.81
CA MET A 1 1.15 3.44 -30.83
C MET A 1 0.30 3.21 -29.59
N ASN A 2 0.80 2.48 -28.60
CA ASN A 2 0.14 2.40 -27.30
C ASN A 2 0.71 3.56 -26.48
N GLU A 3 -0.02 4.67 -26.40
CA GLU A 3 0.22 5.63 -25.32
C GLU A 3 0.15 4.84 -24.02
N PRO A 4 1.21 4.80 -23.19
CA PRO A 4 1.09 4.22 -21.87
C PRO A 4 0.07 5.11 -21.15
N GLY A 5 -1.16 4.62 -21.01
CA GLY A 5 -2.24 5.34 -20.34
C GLY A 5 -1.69 5.98 -19.07
N ASN A 6 -1.80 7.30 -18.99
CA ASN A 6 -1.15 8.19 -18.02
C ASN A 6 -0.59 7.44 -16.78
N PRO A 7 0.74 7.44 -16.54
CA PRO A 7 1.34 6.64 -15.45
C PRO A 7 0.72 6.91 -14.09
N ALA A 8 0.17 8.12 -13.87
CA ALA A 8 -0.60 8.44 -12.67
C ALA A 8 -1.90 7.62 -12.52
N MET A 9 -2.60 7.32 -13.63
CA MET A 9 -3.81 6.49 -13.64
C MET A 9 -3.49 5.02 -13.37
N TYR A 10 -2.40 4.49 -13.94
CA TYR A 10 -1.94 3.14 -13.63
C TYR A 10 -1.59 3.01 -12.14
N VAL A 11 -0.80 3.95 -11.62
CA VAL A 11 -0.44 4.04 -10.20
C VAL A 11 -1.68 4.09 -9.30
N TYR A 12 -2.64 4.97 -9.63
CA TYR A 12 -3.89 5.09 -8.89
C TYR A 12 -4.68 3.77 -8.89
N GLY A 13 -4.84 3.13 -10.06
CA GLY A 13 -5.57 1.88 -10.18
C GLY A 13 -4.95 0.74 -9.35
N ARG A 14 -3.61 0.65 -9.34
CA ARG A 14 -2.90 -0.35 -8.52
C ARG A 14 -3.02 -0.08 -7.02
N LEU A 15 -2.91 1.19 -6.60
CA LEU A 15 -3.15 1.58 -5.21
C LEU A 15 -4.60 1.36 -4.78
N ALA A 16 -5.57 1.62 -5.65
CA ALA A 16 -6.99 1.38 -5.39
C ALA A 16 -7.29 -0.12 -5.22
N ALA A 17 -6.72 -0.98 -6.07
CA ALA A 17 -6.85 -2.43 -5.94
C ALA A 17 -6.28 -2.93 -4.60
N LEU A 18 -5.09 -2.44 -4.20
CA LEU A 18 -4.50 -2.75 -2.89
C LEU A 18 -5.38 -2.26 -1.75
N GLY A 19 -5.92 -1.04 -1.86
CA GLY A 19 -6.83 -0.45 -0.89
C GLY A 19 -8.12 -1.23 -0.70
N LEU A 20 -8.71 -1.75 -1.78
CA LEU A 20 -9.90 -2.61 -1.72
C LEU A 20 -9.60 -3.95 -1.03
N CYS A 21 -8.46 -4.58 -1.35
CA CYS A 21 -8.04 -5.80 -0.64
C CYS A 21 -7.88 -5.54 0.86
N LEU A 22 -7.15 -4.50 1.23
CA LEU A 22 -6.91 -4.15 2.63
C LEU A 22 -8.21 -3.85 3.39
N GLN A 23 -9.15 -3.12 2.78
CA GLN A 23 -10.47 -2.88 3.35
C GLN A 23 -11.26 -4.16 3.57
N ALA A 24 -11.21 -5.10 2.62
CA ALA A 24 -11.87 -6.40 2.76
C ALA A 24 -11.32 -7.21 3.95
N TYR A 25 -10.06 -7.01 4.31
CA TYR A 25 -9.42 -7.61 5.49
C TYR A 25 -9.53 -6.76 6.77
N GLY A 26 -10.34 -5.70 6.77
CA GLY A 26 -10.63 -4.88 7.96
C GLY A 26 -9.63 -3.76 8.25
N PHE A 27 -8.70 -3.47 7.34
CA PHE A 27 -7.84 -2.30 7.47
C PHE A 27 -8.57 -1.04 7.00
N THR A 28 -8.29 0.09 7.65
CA THR A 28 -8.73 1.39 7.16
C THR A 28 -7.73 1.88 6.12
N VAL A 29 -8.21 2.28 4.95
CA VAL A 29 -7.35 2.88 3.91
C VAL A 29 -7.84 4.25 3.52
N GLU A 30 -6.89 5.13 3.18
CA GLU A 30 -7.15 6.49 2.77
C GLU A 30 -6.26 6.80 1.56
N HIS A 31 -6.87 7.18 0.44
CA HIS A 31 -6.13 7.62 -0.73
C HIS A 31 -5.63 9.05 -0.52
N VAL A 32 -4.32 9.25 -0.69
CA VAL A 32 -3.68 10.56 -0.65
C VAL A 32 -3.04 10.85 -2.00
N ALA A 33 -2.71 12.12 -2.26
CA ALA A 33 -2.04 12.51 -3.50
C ALA A 33 -0.70 11.74 -3.64
N GLY A 34 -0.68 10.74 -4.53
CA GLY A 34 0.50 9.90 -4.81
C GLY A 34 0.73 8.72 -3.85
N GLY A 35 -0.26 8.31 -3.05
CA GLY A 35 -0.10 7.17 -2.14
C GLY A 35 -1.41 6.66 -1.53
N LEU A 36 -1.28 5.57 -0.79
CA LEU A 36 -2.36 4.93 -0.04
C LEU A 36 -1.92 4.82 1.43
N VAL A 37 -2.59 5.54 2.32
CA VAL A 37 -2.36 5.40 3.76
C VAL A 37 -3.18 4.22 4.25
N VAL A 38 -2.55 3.29 4.95
CA VAL A 38 -3.16 2.07 5.49
C VAL A 38 -3.01 2.12 7.01
N ARG A 39 -4.09 1.89 7.74
CA ARG A 39 -4.12 1.90 9.21
C ARG A 39 -4.82 0.66 9.72
N ASN A 40 -4.31 0.08 10.79
CA ASN A 40 -4.95 -1.03 11.49
C ASN A 40 -5.77 -0.51 12.68
N PRO A 41 -7.11 -0.33 12.55
CA PRO A 41 -7.94 0.18 13.63
C PRO A 41 -8.04 -0.79 14.83
N SER A 42 -7.82 -2.08 14.59
CA SER A 42 -7.90 -3.16 15.60
C SER A 42 -6.58 -3.35 16.35
N ALA A 43 -5.49 -2.68 15.94
CA ALA A 43 -4.24 -2.74 16.66
C ALA A 43 -4.47 -2.20 18.09
N PRO A 44 -4.11 -2.97 19.14
CA PRO A 44 -4.26 -2.50 20.51
C PRO A 44 -3.43 -1.23 20.67
N ARG A 45 -4.11 -0.12 20.89
CA ARG A 45 -3.47 1.14 21.27
C ARG A 45 -2.77 0.87 22.59
N ARG A 46 -1.43 0.74 22.59
CA ARG A 46 -0.67 0.58 23.85
C ARG A 46 -0.85 1.78 24.78
N ARG A 47 -1.24 2.94 24.24
CA ARG A 47 -1.75 4.11 24.97
C ARG A 47 -2.87 4.80 24.17
N PHE A 48 -3.84 5.39 24.87
CA PHE A 48 -4.93 6.17 24.26
C PHE A 48 -4.45 7.24 23.27
N ASP A 49 -3.26 7.80 23.51
CA ASP A 49 -2.64 8.86 22.69
C ASP A 49 -1.60 8.35 21.67
N GLN A 50 -1.50 7.03 21.45
CA GLN A 50 -0.66 6.53 20.35
C GLN A 50 -1.45 6.55 19.03
N PRO A 51 -0.84 7.06 17.95
CA PRO A 51 -1.43 6.95 16.63
C PRO A 51 -1.65 5.48 16.29
N VAL A 52 -2.79 5.21 15.66
CA VAL A 52 -3.12 3.89 15.10
C VAL A 52 -1.94 3.42 14.24
N VAL A 53 -1.49 2.19 14.43
CA VAL A 53 -0.38 1.62 13.64
C VAL A 53 -0.78 1.68 12.17
N GLY A 54 -0.02 2.43 11.38
CA GLY A 54 -0.32 2.66 9.99
C GLY A 54 0.92 3.03 9.20
N ASP A 55 0.81 2.87 7.88
CA ASP A 55 1.89 3.10 6.94
C ASP A 55 1.35 3.70 5.65
N THR A 56 2.21 4.44 4.94
CA THR A 56 1.86 5.08 3.68
C THR A 56 2.53 4.32 2.54
N ILE A 57 1.72 3.64 1.75
CA ILE A 57 2.15 2.87 0.60
C ILE A 57 2.20 3.77 -0.64
N ARG A 58 3.31 3.75 -1.36
CA ARG A 58 3.48 4.47 -2.62
C ARG A 58 3.76 3.49 -3.75
N CYS A 59 3.23 3.76 -4.93
CA CYS A 59 3.56 2.98 -6.12
C CYS A 59 4.50 3.79 -6.98
N LEU A 60 5.74 3.33 -7.12
CA LEU A 60 6.81 4.04 -7.81
C LEU A 60 7.57 3.07 -8.74
N PRO A 61 8.09 3.54 -9.88
CA PRO A 61 8.95 2.73 -10.72
C PRO A 61 10.29 2.48 -10.01
N ARG A 62 10.72 1.21 -9.96
CA ARG A 62 12.01 0.81 -9.43
C ARG A 62 13.02 0.75 -10.56
N ALA A 63 13.97 1.68 -10.58
CA ALA A 63 15.00 1.76 -11.62
C ALA A 63 15.84 0.48 -11.74
N ASP A 64 16.07 -0.18 -10.61
CA ASP A 64 16.85 -1.41 -10.46
C ASP A 64 16.15 -2.65 -11.05
N ASP A 65 14.83 -2.59 -11.31
CA ASP A 65 14.01 -3.69 -11.81
C ASP A 65 13.41 -3.37 -13.19
N GLY A 66 14.22 -2.74 -14.06
CA GLY A 66 13.82 -2.39 -15.42
C GLY A 66 12.69 -1.36 -15.52
N GLY A 67 12.48 -0.55 -14.47
CA GLY A 67 11.41 0.45 -14.43
C GLY A 67 10.03 -0.10 -14.09
N ARG A 68 9.94 -1.36 -13.62
CA ARG A 68 8.69 -1.93 -13.13
C ARG A 68 8.18 -1.16 -11.92
N TYR A 69 6.86 -1.05 -11.80
CA TYR A 69 6.23 -0.39 -10.66
C TYR A 69 6.21 -1.32 -9.46
N TRP A 70 6.58 -0.77 -8.29
CA TRP A 70 6.61 -1.49 -7.03
C TRP A 70 5.88 -0.70 -5.96
N PHE A 71 5.32 -1.41 -4.99
CA PHE A 71 4.81 -0.82 -3.76
C PHE A 71 5.95 -0.59 -2.78
N PHE A 72 6.00 0.61 -2.22
CA PHE A 72 6.97 1.04 -1.23
C PHE A 72 6.27 1.50 0.03
N THR A 73 6.82 1.13 1.19
CA THR A 73 6.39 1.68 2.50
C THR A 73 6.83 3.14 2.65
N SER A 74 6.37 3.81 3.72
CA SER A 74 6.85 5.14 4.09
C SER A 74 8.36 5.19 4.35
N TRP A 75 8.96 4.05 4.72
CA TRP A 75 10.41 3.87 4.90
C TRP A 75 11.17 3.58 3.59
N ARG A 76 10.53 3.72 2.43
CA ARG A 76 11.10 3.42 1.10
C ARG A 76 11.55 1.97 0.95
N GLN A 77 11.00 1.06 1.74
CA GLN A 77 11.28 -0.37 1.60
C GLN A 77 10.38 -0.96 0.51
N PRO A 78 10.96 -1.68 -0.47
CA PRO A 78 10.17 -2.36 -1.49
C PRO A 78 9.40 -3.51 -0.84
N ILE A 79 8.09 -3.57 -1.12
CA ILE A 79 7.18 -4.59 -0.60
C ILE A 79 7.02 -5.70 -1.64
N ALA A 80 6.42 -5.34 -2.77
CA ALA A 80 6.16 -6.24 -3.89
C ALA A 80 5.94 -5.42 -5.17
N GLU A 81 6.05 -6.09 -6.32
CA GLU A 81 5.69 -5.53 -7.63
C GLU A 81 4.21 -5.10 -7.65
N ALA A 82 3.89 -4.03 -8.37
CA ALA A 82 2.55 -3.44 -8.41
C ALA A 82 1.47 -4.40 -8.95
N GLU A 83 1.86 -5.44 -9.69
CA GLU A 83 0.97 -6.49 -10.18
C GLU A 83 0.66 -7.55 -9.11
N ARG A 84 1.53 -7.66 -8.09
CA ARG A 84 1.48 -8.66 -7.03
C ARG A 84 0.78 -8.11 -5.77
N VAL A 85 -0.46 -7.65 -5.94
CA VAL A 85 -1.26 -7.01 -4.87
C VAL A 85 -1.43 -7.93 -3.66
N ALA A 86 -1.61 -9.25 -3.88
CA ALA A 86 -1.75 -10.22 -2.79
C ALA A 86 -0.47 -10.35 -1.94
N ASP A 87 0.71 -10.36 -2.58
CA ASP A 87 1.99 -10.39 -1.86
C ASP A 87 2.22 -9.09 -1.09
N ALA A 88 1.86 -7.95 -1.69
CA ALA A 88 1.93 -6.65 -1.01
C ALA A 88 1.06 -6.63 0.26
N TRP A 89 -0.18 -7.12 0.15
CA TRP A 89 -1.07 -7.27 1.29
C TRP A 89 -0.48 -8.16 2.38
N ALA A 90 0.09 -9.32 2.02
CA ALA A 90 0.61 -10.27 3.00
C ALA A 90 1.73 -9.66 3.84
N VAL A 91 2.62 -8.90 3.20
CA VAL A 91 3.69 -8.16 3.91
C VAL A 91 3.09 -7.07 4.80
N ILE A 92 2.13 -6.29 4.28
CA ILE A 92 1.45 -5.23 5.04
C ILE A 92 0.73 -5.78 6.28
N GLY A 93 -0.01 -6.86 6.12
CA GLY A 93 -0.66 -7.56 7.24
C GLY A 93 0.34 -8.14 8.23
N GLY A 94 1.50 -8.60 7.75
CA GLY A 94 2.57 -9.11 8.59
C GLY A 94 3.16 -8.08 9.56
N TYR A 95 3.41 -6.84 9.09
CA TYR A 95 4.01 -5.82 9.96
C TYR A 95 3.00 -4.91 10.67
N LEU A 96 1.82 -4.65 10.09
CA LEU A 96 0.75 -3.90 10.78
C LEU A 96 -0.01 -4.75 11.81
N GLY A 97 0.18 -6.06 11.77
CA GLY A 97 -0.67 -7.03 12.45
C GLY A 97 -2.02 -7.14 11.76
N THR A 98 -2.47 -8.34 11.44
CA THR A 98 -3.80 -8.53 10.86
C THR A 98 -4.89 -8.25 11.90
N PRO A 99 -5.90 -7.42 11.58
CA PRO A 99 -7.14 -7.38 12.35
C PRO A 99 -7.69 -8.81 12.45
N ARG A 100 -7.98 -9.26 13.67
CA ARG A 100 -8.69 -10.51 13.93
C ARG A 100 -10.18 -10.25 14.07
#